data_AF-A0AAD2E3Y4-F1
#
_entry.id   AF-A0AAD2E3Y4-F1
#
_cell.length_a   1.000
_cell.length_b   1.000
_cell.length_c   1.000
_cell.angle_alpha   90.00
_cell.angle_beta   90.00
_cell.angle_gamma   90.00
#
_symmetry.space_group_name_H-M   'P 1'
#
loop_
_entity.id
_entity.type
_entity.pdbx_description
1 polymer ?
#
loop_
_entity_poly.entity_id
_entity_poly.type
_entity_poly.pdbx_seq_one_letter_code
_entity_poly.pdbx_strand_id
1 'polypeptide(L)'
;MAKSSTTCESFLQKPLLVVGFIILIVSLAGFIGACCHVAWALWVYLVIMLLLIVTLMALTVFGFVVTSRGGGAVVAGRVYREYHLDNYSPWLRKRIKDPHYWMTVKSCILGSKTCAKVVSWTPYDYSTKDLSPIQSGCCKPPTSCNYASTMVAQESDCYKWNNDPNILCYDCDSCKAGVLEDIRRKWHKISILNIVMLVVLIGIYSIGCCAFQNAKRTESYYPYGENRMHKSRPRWDHHWRGWRVRGRLIEEKNTAQLHSYVTERGFAVLT
;
A
#
# COMPACT_ATOMS: atom_id res chain seq x y z
N MET A 1 5.42 -8.15 35.16
CA MET A 1 5.20 -8.77 33.83
C MET A 1 4.90 -7.67 32.81
N ALA A 2 5.90 -7.16 32.08
CA ALA A 2 5.76 -6.00 31.17
C ALA A 2 6.46 -6.19 29.81
N LYS A 3 6.70 -7.45 29.39
CA LYS A 3 7.51 -7.78 28.21
C LYS A 3 6.69 -8.00 26.92
N SER A 4 5.36 -7.99 26.98
CA SER A 4 4.49 -8.31 25.84
C SER A 4 4.13 -7.11 24.96
N SER A 5 3.97 -5.90 25.52
CA SER A 5 3.63 -4.69 24.76
C SER A 5 4.78 -4.24 23.84
N THR A 6 6.02 -4.29 24.33
CA THR A 6 7.23 -3.93 23.55
C THR A 6 7.45 -4.82 22.33
N THR A 7 7.02 -6.08 22.39
CA THR A 7 7.21 -7.05 21.29
C THR A 7 6.26 -6.77 20.12
N CYS A 8 5.03 -6.31 20.41
CA CYS A 8 4.09 -5.95 19.35
C CYS A 8 4.37 -4.57 18.74
N GLU A 9 4.83 -3.62 19.55
CA GLU A 9 5.37 -2.35 19.06
C GLU A 9 6.56 -2.60 18.12
N SER A 10 7.50 -3.50 18.48
CA SER A 10 8.64 -3.85 17.62
C SER A 10 8.22 -4.43 16.26
N PHE A 11 7.12 -5.19 16.22
CA PHE A 11 6.59 -5.78 15.00
C PHE A 11 6.07 -4.72 14.01
N LEU A 12 5.45 -3.65 14.51
CA LEU A 12 4.99 -2.50 13.72
C LEU A 12 6.09 -1.44 13.50
N GLN A 13 7.08 -1.38 14.37
CA GLN A 13 8.20 -0.45 14.28
C GLN A 13 9.18 -0.84 13.18
N LYS A 14 9.38 -2.15 12.91
CA LYS A 14 10.22 -2.63 11.80
C LYS A 14 9.80 -2.08 10.42
N PRO A 15 8.53 -2.18 9.98
CA PRO A 15 8.12 -1.60 8.70
C PRO A 15 8.20 -0.07 8.71
N LEU A 16 7.93 0.60 9.83
CA LEU A 16 8.06 2.06 9.95
C LEU A 16 9.52 2.52 9.83
N LEU A 17 10.46 1.79 10.43
CA LEU A 17 11.90 2.07 10.35
C LEU A 17 12.40 1.88 8.91
N VAL A 18 11.96 0.82 8.23
CA VAL A 18 12.31 0.59 6.81
C VAL A 18 11.81 1.75 5.94
N VAL A 19 10.57 2.22 6.13
CA VAL A 19 10.05 3.38 5.40
C VAL A 19 10.85 4.65 5.71
N GLY A 20 11.15 4.89 7.00
CA GLY A 20 11.97 6.04 7.41
C GLY A 20 13.38 6.03 6.82
N PHE A 21 14.00 4.85 6.72
CA PHE A 21 15.31 4.68 6.11
C PHE A 21 15.31 5.00 4.61
N ILE A 22 14.26 4.58 3.88
CA ILE A 22 14.09 4.93 2.46
C ILE A 22 13.97 6.45 2.30
N ILE A 23 13.16 7.11 3.14
CA ILE A 23 12.99 8.58 3.11
C ILE A 23 14.34 9.27 3.39
N LEU A 24 15.10 8.77 4.37
CA LEU A 24 16.42 9.30 4.71
C LEU A 24 17.38 9.23 3.51
N ILE A 25 17.45 8.08 2.82
CA ILE A 25 18.29 7.92 1.62
C ILE A 25 17.87 8.91 0.53
N VAL A 26 16.57 9.05 0.26
CA VAL A 26 16.06 9.98 -0.76
C VAL A 26 16.45 11.42 -0.41
N SER A 27 16.32 11.83 0.86
CA SER A 27 16.72 13.15 1.32
C SER A 27 18.23 13.41 1.19
N LEU A 28 19.07 12.45 1.59
CA LEU A 28 20.53 12.57 1.46
C LEU A 28 20.96 12.66 0.00
N ALA A 29 20.38 11.84 -0.87
CA ALA A 29 20.67 11.84 -2.30
C ALA A 29 20.28 13.19 -2.94
N GLY A 30 19.13 13.75 -2.57
CA GLY A 30 18.70 15.08 -3.01
C GLY A 30 19.63 16.20 -2.54
N PHE A 31 20.13 16.12 -1.31
CA PHE A 31 21.07 17.11 -0.76
C PHE A 31 22.43 17.08 -1.47
N ILE A 32 22.99 15.89 -1.69
CA ILE A 32 24.27 15.70 -2.40
C ILE A 32 24.17 16.19 -3.85
N GLY A 33 23.03 15.95 -4.51
CA GLY A 33 22.77 16.45 -5.86
C GLY A 33 22.75 17.98 -5.96
N ALA A 34 22.32 18.68 -4.91
CA ALA A 34 22.27 20.15 -4.88
C ALA A 34 23.64 20.79 -4.60
N CYS A 35 24.50 20.16 -3.79
CA CYS A 35 25.74 20.76 -3.34
C CYS A 35 26.94 20.60 -4.30
N CYS A 36 26.98 19.54 -5.11
CA CYS A 36 28.24 19.15 -5.75
C CYS A 36 28.46 19.63 -7.20
N HIS A 37 27.46 20.09 -7.96
CA HIS A 37 27.61 20.55 -9.37
C HIS A 37 28.56 19.70 -10.26
N VAL A 38 28.70 18.40 -9.98
CA VAL A 38 29.50 17.47 -10.78
C VAL A 38 28.55 16.64 -11.64
N ALA A 39 28.69 16.72 -12.97
CA ALA A 39 27.86 15.98 -13.92
C ALA A 39 27.86 14.46 -13.65
N TRP A 40 28.98 13.92 -13.17
CA TRP A 40 29.11 12.51 -12.77
C TRP A 40 28.26 12.16 -11.53
N ALA A 41 28.23 13.03 -10.51
CA ALA A 41 27.41 12.82 -9.32
C ALA A 41 25.90 12.84 -9.65
N LEU A 42 25.49 13.71 -10.59
CA LEU A 42 24.09 13.76 -11.04
C LEU A 42 23.69 12.52 -11.85
N TRP A 43 24.62 11.94 -12.61
CA TRP A 43 24.40 10.68 -13.32
C TRP A 43 24.22 9.51 -12.36
N VAL A 44 25.09 9.39 -11.34
CA VAL A 44 24.95 8.40 -10.26
C VAL A 44 23.61 8.55 -9.53
N TYR A 45 23.20 9.79 -9.26
CA TYR A 45 21.89 10.09 -8.66
C TYR A 45 20.71 9.57 -9.51
N LEU A 46 20.73 9.80 -10.83
CA LEU A 46 19.68 9.28 -11.73
C LEU A 46 19.62 7.76 -11.73
N VAL A 47 20.76 7.07 -11.68
CA VAL A 47 20.82 5.60 -11.60
C VAL A 47 20.23 5.09 -10.28
N ILE A 48 20.62 5.68 -9.14
CA ILE A 48 20.09 5.31 -7.82
C ILE A 48 18.57 5.52 -7.76
N MET A 49 18.09 6.67 -8.26
CA MET A 49 16.65 6.97 -8.32
C MET A 49 15.89 5.96 -9.20
N LEU A 50 16.47 5.56 -10.33
CA LEU A 50 15.87 4.53 -11.20
C LEU A 50 15.77 3.19 -10.47
N LEU A 51 16.83 2.76 -9.77
CA LEU A 51 16.80 1.53 -8.98
C LEU A 51 15.76 1.59 -7.86
N LEU A 52 15.60 2.74 -7.20
CA LEU A 52 14.55 2.94 -6.19
C LEU A 52 13.15 2.81 -6.80
N ILE A 53 12.90 3.41 -7.97
CA ILE A 53 11.61 3.28 -8.66
C ILE A 53 11.33 1.82 -9.04
N VAL A 54 12.32 1.12 -9.61
CA VAL A 54 12.17 -0.30 -10.01
C VAL A 54 11.90 -1.19 -8.80
N THR A 55 12.61 -0.98 -7.70
CA THR A 55 12.40 -1.78 -6.48
C THR A 55 11.03 -1.52 -5.86
N LEU A 56 10.59 -0.26 -5.80
CA LEU A 56 9.23 0.08 -5.33
C LEU A 56 8.14 -0.49 -6.25
N MET A 57 8.33 -0.45 -7.57
CA MET A 57 7.44 -1.08 -8.55
C MET A 57 7.36 -2.61 -8.35
N ALA A 58 8.49 -3.27 -8.11
CA ALA A 58 8.48 -4.71 -7.84
C ALA A 58 7.73 -5.04 -6.53
N LEU A 59 7.93 -4.23 -5.49
CA LEU A 59 7.23 -4.37 -4.21
C LEU A 59 5.73 -4.11 -4.33
N THR A 60 5.28 -3.14 -5.14
CA THR A 60 3.84 -2.91 -5.36
C THR A 60 3.21 -4.10 -6.05
N VAL A 61 3.81 -4.60 -7.14
CA VAL A 61 3.28 -5.76 -7.88
C VAL A 61 3.22 -6.98 -6.97
N PHE A 62 4.28 -7.27 -6.23
CA PHE A 62 4.29 -8.38 -5.27
C PHE A 62 3.22 -8.19 -4.20
N GLY A 63 3.09 -6.99 -3.64
CA GLY A 63 2.07 -6.65 -2.66
C GLY A 63 0.66 -6.89 -3.18
N PHE A 64 0.36 -6.46 -4.41
CA PHE A 64 -0.92 -6.70 -5.07
C PHE A 64 -1.17 -8.19 -5.30
N VAL A 65 -0.20 -8.94 -5.81
CA VAL A 65 -0.35 -10.39 -6.04
C VAL A 65 -0.67 -11.11 -4.73
N VAL A 66 0.05 -10.79 -3.66
CA VAL A 66 -0.13 -11.40 -2.34
C VAL A 66 -1.48 -11.02 -1.71
N THR A 67 -1.92 -9.77 -1.89
CA THR A 67 -3.17 -9.24 -1.32
C THR A 67 -4.38 -9.35 -2.24
N SER A 68 -4.23 -9.89 -3.46
CA SER A 68 -5.33 -10.01 -4.42
C SER A 68 -6.43 -10.96 -3.94
N ARG A 69 -6.03 -12.10 -3.35
CA ARG A 69 -6.93 -13.16 -2.85
C ARG A 69 -7.22 -13.02 -1.36
N GLY A 70 -8.49 -13.21 -1.01
CA GLY A 70 -9.01 -13.19 0.36
C GLY A 70 -10.32 -12.40 0.47
N GLY A 71 -10.90 -12.40 1.66
CA GLY A 71 -12.16 -11.73 1.96
C GLY A 71 -12.99 -12.57 2.92
N GLY A 72 -13.79 -11.90 3.74
CA GLY A 72 -14.72 -12.55 4.66
C GLY A 72 -16.00 -12.99 3.94
N ALA A 73 -16.39 -14.25 4.13
CA ALA A 73 -17.68 -14.77 3.76
C ALA A 73 -18.78 -14.11 4.61
N VAL A 74 -19.87 -13.71 3.95
CA VAL A 74 -21.03 -13.12 4.62
C VAL A 74 -21.90 -14.25 5.14
N VAL A 75 -22.28 -14.19 6.42
CA VAL A 75 -23.21 -15.15 7.02
C VAL A 75 -24.61 -14.57 6.98
N ALA A 76 -25.58 -15.32 6.44
CA ALA A 76 -26.96 -14.86 6.34
C ALA A 76 -27.54 -14.52 7.73
N GLY A 77 -28.12 -13.32 7.86
CA GLY A 77 -28.75 -12.84 9.09
C GLY A 77 -27.80 -12.34 10.18
N ARG A 78 -26.50 -12.13 9.87
CA ARG A 78 -25.51 -11.63 10.84
C ARG A 78 -24.68 -10.50 10.25
N VAL A 79 -24.29 -9.54 11.10
CA VAL A 79 -23.51 -8.35 10.66
C VAL A 79 -22.02 -8.68 10.45
N TYR A 80 -21.49 -9.68 11.17
CA TYR A 80 -20.09 -10.07 11.08
C TYR A 80 -19.78 -10.98 9.87
N ARG A 81 -18.49 -11.05 9.50
CA ARG A 81 -17.99 -11.92 8.44
C ARG A 81 -17.10 -13.04 8.98
N GLU A 82 -17.13 -14.17 8.31
CA GLU A 82 -16.30 -15.34 8.62
C GLU A 82 -15.12 -15.43 7.66
N TYR A 83 -13.96 -15.81 8.18
CA TYR A 83 -12.71 -15.82 7.42
C TYR A 83 -12.15 -17.24 7.37
N HIS A 84 -11.83 -17.71 6.17
CA HIS A 84 -11.22 -19.02 5.96
C HIS A 84 -9.85 -18.85 5.31
N LEU A 85 -8.86 -19.68 5.71
CA LEU A 85 -7.50 -19.56 5.15
C LEU A 85 -7.45 -19.83 3.64
N ASP A 86 -8.34 -20.67 3.12
CA ASP A 86 -8.32 -21.07 1.71
C ASP A 86 -8.68 -19.95 0.75
N ASN A 87 -9.34 -18.89 1.25
CA ASN A 87 -9.63 -17.70 0.45
C ASN A 87 -8.38 -16.86 0.18
N TYR A 88 -7.28 -17.05 0.91
CA TYR A 88 -6.07 -16.23 0.82
C TYR A 88 -5.00 -16.85 -0.09
N SER A 89 -4.04 -16.03 -0.51
CA SER A 89 -2.97 -16.48 -1.41
C SER A 89 -2.07 -17.57 -0.77
N PRO A 90 -1.56 -18.54 -1.56
CA PRO A 90 -0.73 -19.63 -1.03
C PRO A 90 0.51 -19.16 -0.28
N TRP A 91 1.11 -18.05 -0.73
CA TRP A 91 2.29 -17.46 -0.09
C TRP A 91 1.98 -17.00 1.34
N LEU A 92 0.85 -16.31 1.51
CA LEU A 92 0.42 -15.76 2.79
C LEU A 92 -0.01 -16.87 3.75
N ARG A 93 -0.69 -17.90 3.21
CA ARG A 93 -1.05 -19.13 3.93
C ARG A 93 0.19 -19.89 4.43
N LYS A 94 1.26 -19.97 3.62
CA LYS A 94 2.52 -20.61 4.04
C LYS A 94 3.17 -19.84 5.18
N ARG A 95 3.25 -18.51 5.06
CA ARG A 95 3.86 -17.62 6.06
C ARG A 95 3.16 -17.67 7.43
N ILE A 96 1.82 -17.75 7.45
CA ILE A 96 1.06 -17.80 8.70
C ILE A 96 1.05 -19.20 9.35
N LYS A 97 1.31 -20.25 8.55
CA LYS A 97 1.47 -21.63 9.06
C LYS A 97 2.84 -21.87 9.70
N ASP A 98 3.84 -21.01 9.43
CA ASP A 98 5.15 -21.10 10.07
C ASP A 98 5.03 -20.89 11.59
N PRO A 99 5.36 -21.90 12.43
CA PRO A 99 5.09 -21.87 13.87
C PRO A 99 5.88 -20.78 14.60
N HIS A 100 7.11 -20.49 14.17
CA HIS A 100 7.94 -19.43 14.76
C HIS A 100 7.34 -18.04 14.53
N TYR A 101 6.80 -17.80 13.33
CA TYR A 101 6.15 -16.54 13.00
C TYR A 101 4.81 -16.41 13.74
N TRP A 102 4.00 -17.48 13.73
CA TRP A 102 2.72 -17.52 14.42
C TRP A 102 2.85 -17.29 15.92
N MET A 103 3.84 -17.90 16.58
CA MET A 103 4.08 -17.71 18.03
C MET A 103 4.30 -16.24 18.41
N THR A 104 5.02 -15.49 17.56
CA THR A 104 5.25 -14.06 17.79
C THR A 104 3.93 -13.29 17.68
N VAL A 105 3.14 -13.57 16.63
CA VAL A 105 1.83 -12.93 16.40
C VAL A 105 0.84 -13.27 17.51
N LYS A 106 0.74 -14.54 17.90
CA LYS A 106 -0.11 -15.03 18.99
C LYS A 106 0.21 -14.34 20.31
N SER A 107 1.50 -14.21 20.64
CA SER A 107 1.93 -13.53 21.86
C SER A 107 1.53 -12.04 21.89
N CYS A 108 1.51 -11.38 20.73
CA CYS A 108 0.99 -10.01 20.62
C CYS A 108 -0.53 -9.97 20.87
N ILE A 109 -1.32 -10.84 20.23
CA ILE A 109 -2.79 -10.83 20.34
C ILE A 109 -3.24 -11.11 21.78
N LEU A 110 -2.57 -12.06 22.44
CA LEU A 110 -2.79 -12.34 23.87
C LEU A 110 -2.43 -11.11 24.74
N GLY A 111 -1.35 -10.42 24.39
CA GLY A 111 -0.89 -9.22 25.09
C GLY A 111 -1.77 -7.98 24.92
N SER A 112 -2.41 -7.80 23.75
CA SER A 112 -3.24 -6.63 23.44
C SER A 112 -4.63 -6.65 24.07
N LYS A 113 -5.01 -7.72 24.78
CA LYS A 113 -6.33 -7.90 25.43
C LYS A 113 -7.53 -7.66 24.50
N THR A 114 -7.34 -7.78 23.19
CA THR A 114 -8.37 -7.55 22.16
C THR A 114 -9.59 -8.47 22.30
N CYS A 115 -9.38 -9.67 22.85
CA CYS A 115 -10.44 -10.63 23.17
C CYS A 115 -11.02 -10.46 24.58
N ALA A 116 -10.34 -9.79 25.51
CA ALA A 116 -10.75 -9.74 26.91
C ALA A 116 -12.14 -9.11 27.12
N LYS A 117 -12.50 -8.12 26.27
CA LYS A 117 -13.83 -7.49 26.29
C LYS A 117 -14.91 -8.32 25.58
N VAL A 118 -14.52 -9.23 24.70
CA VAL A 118 -15.41 -10.03 23.84
C VAL A 118 -15.76 -11.38 24.47
N VAL A 119 -14.90 -11.91 25.35
CA VAL A 119 -15.13 -13.15 26.10
C VAL A 119 -16.38 -13.06 27.00
N SER A 120 -16.73 -11.86 27.49
CA SER A 120 -17.89 -11.67 28.37
C SER A 120 -19.21 -11.38 27.63
N TRP A 121 -19.25 -11.51 26.30
CA TRP A 121 -20.42 -11.16 25.49
C TRP A 121 -21.35 -12.36 25.29
N THR A 122 -22.64 -12.09 25.06
CA THR A 122 -23.63 -13.14 24.79
C THR A 122 -23.64 -13.53 23.31
N PRO A 123 -24.20 -14.70 22.94
CA PRO A 123 -24.44 -15.09 21.54
C PRO A 123 -25.17 -14.04 20.69
N TYR A 124 -26.04 -13.25 21.34
CA TYR A 124 -26.77 -12.16 20.72
C TYR A 124 -25.88 -10.93 20.44
N ASP A 125 -25.03 -10.56 21.40
CA ASP A 125 -24.04 -9.48 21.22
C ASP A 125 -23.07 -9.78 20.07
N TYR A 126 -22.66 -11.03 19.90
CA TYR A 126 -21.78 -11.44 18.80
C TYR A 126 -22.41 -11.25 17.43
N SER A 127 -23.74 -11.31 17.33
CA SER A 127 -24.47 -11.27 16.05
C SER A 127 -24.90 -9.87 15.64
N THR A 128 -25.00 -8.96 16.61
CA THR A 128 -25.50 -7.60 16.41
C THR A 128 -24.39 -6.55 16.37
N LYS A 129 -23.25 -6.79 17.02
CA LYS A 129 -22.12 -5.84 17.03
C LYS A 129 -21.15 -6.09 15.87
N ASP A 130 -20.53 -5.00 15.40
CA ASP A 130 -19.42 -5.07 14.45
C ASP A 130 -18.16 -5.58 15.17
N LEU A 131 -17.77 -6.81 14.85
CA LEU A 131 -16.52 -7.40 15.32
C LEU A 131 -15.38 -7.11 14.32
N SER A 132 -14.19 -6.81 14.84
CA SER A 132 -12.99 -6.76 14.00
C SER A 132 -12.66 -8.16 13.45
N PRO A 133 -11.90 -8.28 12.34
CA PRO A 133 -11.57 -9.59 11.75
C PRO A 133 -10.87 -10.55 12.73
N ILE A 134 -10.03 -10.01 13.62
CA ILE A 134 -9.37 -10.77 14.69
C ILE A 134 -10.38 -11.18 15.76
N GLN A 135 -11.34 -10.32 16.10
CA GLN A 135 -12.37 -10.65 17.10
C GLN A 135 -13.31 -11.75 16.60
N SER A 136 -13.75 -11.68 15.35
CA SER A 136 -14.63 -12.70 14.76
C SER A 136 -13.92 -14.03 14.54
N GLY A 137 -12.61 -14.03 14.25
CA GLY A 137 -11.84 -15.25 13.98
C GLY A 137 -11.24 -15.92 15.23
N CYS A 138 -10.83 -15.15 16.24
CA CYS A 138 -10.10 -15.68 17.41
C CYS A 138 -10.91 -15.68 18.71
N CYS A 139 -11.79 -14.69 18.90
CA CYS A 139 -12.45 -14.47 20.19
C CYS A 139 -13.84 -15.10 20.29
N LYS A 140 -14.42 -15.51 19.15
CA LYS A 140 -15.78 -16.02 19.04
C LYS A 140 -15.77 -17.53 18.75
N PRO A 141 -16.71 -18.32 19.29
CA PRO A 141 -16.85 -19.72 18.90
C PRO A 141 -17.18 -19.86 17.39
N PRO A 142 -16.55 -20.83 16.69
CA PRO A 142 -16.89 -21.13 15.30
C PRO A 142 -18.35 -21.59 15.19
N THR A 143 -19.03 -21.12 14.15
CA THR A 143 -20.48 -21.32 13.93
C THR A 143 -20.80 -22.60 13.19
N SER A 144 -19.83 -23.13 12.45
CA SER A 144 -19.86 -24.45 11.82
C SER A 144 -19.86 -25.58 12.84
N CYS A 145 -19.52 -25.28 14.10
CA CYS A 145 -19.46 -26.27 15.15
C CYS A 145 -20.83 -26.56 15.76
N ASN A 146 -21.28 -27.81 15.66
CA ASN A 146 -22.50 -28.28 16.32
C ASN A 146 -22.20 -28.84 17.71
N TYR A 147 -22.15 -27.97 18.72
CA TYR A 147 -21.89 -28.37 20.11
C TYR A 147 -22.99 -29.24 20.74
N ALA A 148 -24.15 -29.39 20.09
CA ALA A 148 -25.26 -30.20 20.57
C ALA A 148 -25.19 -31.68 20.13
N SER A 149 -24.34 -32.03 19.15
CA SER A 149 -24.22 -33.40 18.67
C SER A 149 -22.77 -33.77 18.37
N THR A 150 -22.22 -34.66 19.19
CA THR A 150 -20.81 -35.09 19.19
C THR A 150 -20.46 -36.13 18.12
N MET A 151 -21.37 -36.46 17.20
CA MET A 151 -21.25 -37.58 16.26
C MET A 151 -21.15 -37.21 14.78
N VAL A 152 -20.99 -35.92 14.46
CA VAL A 152 -20.79 -35.47 13.08
C VAL A 152 -19.32 -35.09 12.89
N ALA A 153 -18.73 -35.47 11.74
CA ALA A 153 -17.40 -35.02 11.36
C ALA A 153 -17.36 -33.48 11.34
N GLN A 154 -16.68 -32.91 12.33
CA GLN A 154 -16.59 -31.47 12.52
C GLN A 154 -15.28 -30.92 11.98
N GLU A 155 -15.25 -29.64 11.64
CA GLU A 155 -14.02 -28.97 11.26
C GLU A 155 -12.95 -29.08 12.37
N SER A 156 -11.68 -29.15 11.96
CA SER A 156 -10.56 -29.28 12.89
C SER A 156 -10.46 -28.14 13.91
N ASP A 157 -11.06 -26.99 13.60
CA ASP A 157 -11.11 -25.81 14.46
C ASP A 157 -12.02 -26.01 15.70
N CYS A 158 -13.04 -26.87 15.60
CA CYS A 158 -13.96 -27.16 16.71
C CYS A 158 -13.27 -27.90 17.88
N TYR A 159 -12.29 -28.74 17.57
CA TYR A 159 -11.53 -29.49 18.58
C TYR A 159 -10.45 -28.66 19.28
N LYS A 160 -10.06 -27.53 18.68
CA LYS A 160 -9.01 -26.63 19.22
C LYS A 160 -9.57 -25.48 20.04
N TRP A 161 -10.89 -25.27 20.00
CA TRP A 161 -11.54 -24.19 20.72
C TRP A 161 -11.69 -24.51 22.22
N ASN A 162 -11.47 -23.51 23.08
CA ASN A 162 -11.62 -23.61 24.53
C ASN A 162 -12.21 -22.31 25.11
N ASN A 163 -12.93 -22.41 26.23
CA ASN A 163 -13.58 -21.29 26.94
C ASN A 163 -12.61 -20.49 27.82
N ASP A 164 -11.38 -20.97 28.06
CA ASP A 164 -10.40 -20.25 28.87
C ASP A 164 -9.91 -18.98 28.14
N PRO A 165 -9.93 -17.78 28.78
CA PRO A 165 -9.45 -16.52 28.20
C PRO A 165 -8.02 -16.57 27.62
N ASN A 166 -7.19 -17.49 28.10
CA ASN A 166 -5.80 -17.66 27.68
C ASN A 166 -5.60 -18.70 26.56
N ILE A 167 -6.60 -19.55 26.29
CA ILE A 167 -6.52 -20.71 25.38
C ILE A 167 -7.70 -20.74 24.39
N LEU A 168 -8.29 -19.58 24.05
CA LEU A 168 -9.30 -19.45 22.99
C LEU A 168 -8.85 -20.08 21.66
N CYS A 169 -9.62 -19.90 20.58
CA CYS A 169 -9.29 -20.34 19.22
C CYS A 169 -8.02 -19.70 18.60
N TYR A 170 -7.01 -19.32 19.38
CA TYR A 170 -5.75 -18.76 18.89
C TYR A 170 -5.00 -19.74 17.96
N ASP A 171 -5.11 -21.05 18.11
CA ASP A 171 -4.44 -21.99 17.19
C ASP A 171 -5.33 -22.48 16.03
N CYS A 172 -6.55 -21.96 15.94
CA CYS A 172 -7.50 -22.26 14.87
C CYS A 172 -7.09 -21.58 13.56
N ASP A 173 -7.48 -22.19 12.45
CA ASP A 173 -7.29 -21.61 11.14
C ASP A 173 -8.19 -20.39 10.96
N SER A 174 -9.41 -20.39 11.50
CA SER A 174 -10.29 -19.21 11.54
C SER A 174 -9.62 -17.96 12.16
N CYS A 175 -8.82 -18.13 13.23
CA CYS A 175 -8.08 -17.02 13.85
C CYS A 175 -6.94 -16.51 12.98
N LYS A 176 -6.14 -17.42 12.42
CA LYS A 176 -5.07 -17.09 11.48
C LYS A 176 -5.63 -16.35 10.25
N ALA A 177 -6.80 -16.74 9.75
CA ALA A 177 -7.48 -16.07 8.66
C ALA A 177 -7.95 -14.66 9.04
N GLY A 178 -8.51 -14.49 10.25
CA GLY A 178 -8.87 -13.18 10.79
C GLY A 178 -7.68 -12.22 10.92
N VAL A 179 -6.52 -12.71 11.36
CA VAL A 179 -5.27 -11.94 11.37
C VAL A 179 -4.84 -11.57 9.96
N LEU A 180 -4.98 -12.50 9.01
CA LEU A 180 -4.62 -12.27 7.63
C LEU A 180 -5.44 -11.18 6.96
N GLU A 181 -6.73 -11.12 7.28
CA GLU A 181 -7.60 -10.05 6.85
C GLU A 181 -7.18 -8.69 7.42
N ASP A 182 -6.88 -8.61 8.72
CA ASP A 182 -6.45 -7.37 9.35
C ASP A 182 -5.14 -6.86 8.74
N ILE A 183 -4.18 -7.77 8.53
CA ILE A 183 -2.93 -7.49 7.83
C ILE A 183 -3.20 -7.01 6.41
N ARG A 184 -4.07 -7.68 5.65
CA ARG A 184 -4.43 -7.28 4.28
C ARG A 184 -5.00 -5.87 4.25
N ARG A 185 -5.91 -5.50 5.15
CA ARG A 185 -6.49 -4.15 5.21
C ARG A 185 -5.44 -3.09 5.52
N LYS A 186 -4.53 -3.37 6.46
CA LYS A 186 -3.40 -2.49 6.78
C LYS A 186 -2.44 -2.36 5.60
N TRP A 187 -2.12 -3.47 4.94
CA TRP A 187 -1.29 -3.49 3.72
C TRP A 187 -1.92 -2.70 2.59
N HIS A 188 -3.23 -2.73 2.41
CA HIS A 188 -3.91 -1.93 1.40
C HIS A 188 -3.71 -0.42 1.64
N LYS A 189 -3.83 0.04 2.90
CA LYS A 189 -3.55 1.44 3.26
C LYS A 189 -2.10 1.84 2.98
N ILE A 190 -1.14 0.99 3.36
CA ILE A 190 0.28 1.22 3.09
C ILE A 190 0.56 1.20 1.58
N SER A 191 -0.07 0.30 0.83
CA SER A 191 0.07 0.19 -0.62
C SER A 191 -0.44 1.45 -1.32
N ILE A 192 -1.55 2.02 -0.88
CA ILE A 192 -2.04 3.32 -1.40
C ILE A 192 -0.99 4.41 -1.18
N LEU A 193 -0.45 4.54 0.04
CA LEU A 193 0.61 5.52 0.33
C LEU A 193 1.86 5.29 -0.53
N ASN A 194 2.23 4.02 -0.75
CA ASN A 194 3.37 3.67 -1.58
C ASN A 194 3.16 4.04 -3.06
N ILE A 195 1.95 3.84 -3.60
CA ILE A 195 1.61 4.25 -4.97
C ILE A 195 1.71 5.77 -5.11
N VAL A 196 1.18 6.54 -4.16
CA VAL A 196 1.29 8.01 -4.17
C VAL A 196 2.75 8.45 -4.16
N MET A 197 3.57 7.84 -3.29
CA MET A 197 5.01 8.13 -3.21
C MET A 197 5.73 7.79 -4.52
N LEU A 198 5.40 6.67 -5.15
CA LEU A 198 5.95 6.25 -6.44
C LEU A 198 5.65 7.25 -7.56
N VAL A 199 4.42 7.76 -7.64
CA VAL A 199 4.04 8.79 -8.62
C VAL A 199 4.87 10.06 -8.42
N VAL A 200 5.06 10.49 -7.17
CA VAL A 200 5.90 11.66 -6.84
C VAL A 200 7.36 11.41 -7.26
N LEU A 201 7.91 10.23 -6.98
CA LEU A 201 9.28 9.88 -7.40
C LEU A 201 9.45 9.89 -8.92
N ILE A 202 8.49 9.37 -9.68
CA ILE A 202 8.51 9.44 -11.16
C ILE A 202 8.49 10.90 -11.63
N GLY A 203 7.67 11.74 -11.00
CA GLY A 203 7.62 13.19 -11.28
C GLY A 203 8.98 13.84 -11.09
N ILE A 204 9.61 13.64 -9.92
CA ILE A 204 10.94 14.18 -9.61
C ILE A 204 12.00 13.63 -10.58
N TYR A 205 11.97 12.34 -10.89
CA TYR A 205 12.88 11.71 -11.85
C TYR A 205 12.76 12.33 -13.25
N SER A 206 11.53 12.59 -13.72
CA SER A 206 11.30 13.23 -15.01
C SER A 206 11.87 14.66 -15.07
N ILE A 207 11.71 15.45 -13.99
CA ILE A 207 12.26 16.81 -13.88
C ILE A 207 13.79 16.76 -13.82
N GLY A 208 14.37 15.82 -13.06
CA GLY A 208 15.81 15.60 -12.98
C GLY A 208 16.41 15.22 -14.34
N CYS A 209 15.75 14.33 -15.08
CA CYS A 209 16.15 13.98 -16.44
C CYS A 209 16.07 15.17 -17.39
N CYS A 210 15.00 15.97 -17.34
CA CYS A 210 14.86 17.18 -18.15
C CYS A 210 15.95 18.21 -17.83
N ALA A 211 16.22 18.45 -16.55
CA ALA A 211 17.26 19.38 -16.10
C ALA A 211 18.66 18.93 -16.58
N PHE A 212 18.97 17.64 -16.46
CA PHE A 212 20.24 17.09 -16.93
C PHE A 212 20.41 17.16 -18.45
N GLN A 213 19.37 16.79 -19.20
CA GLN A 213 19.41 16.88 -20.66
C GLN A 213 19.59 18.33 -21.13
N ASN A 214 18.96 19.29 -20.45
CA ASN A 214 19.13 20.70 -20.75
C ASN A 214 20.55 21.20 -20.45
N ALA A 215 21.13 20.82 -19.30
CA ALA A 215 22.51 21.17 -18.95
C ALA A 215 23.55 20.57 -19.92
N LYS A 216 23.35 19.32 -20.35
CA LYS A 216 24.21 18.68 -21.35
C LYS A 216 24.15 19.37 -22.71
N ARG A 217 22.96 19.81 -23.15
CA ARG A 217 22.80 20.53 -24.43
C ARG A 217 23.52 21.88 -24.44
N THR A 218 23.50 22.61 -23.32
CA THR A 218 24.20 23.91 -23.20
C THR A 218 25.71 23.79 -23.34
N GLU A 219 26.33 22.71 -22.86
CA GLU A 219 27.77 22.49 -23.06
C GLU A 219 28.11 22.16 -24.52
N SER A 220 27.29 21.36 -25.20
CA SER A 220 27.56 20.97 -26.59
C SER A 220 27.44 22.09 -27.62
N TYR A 221 26.75 23.19 -27.31
CA TYR A 221 26.56 24.31 -28.25
C TYR A 221 27.72 25.32 -28.25
N TYR A 222 28.65 25.24 -27.28
CA TYR A 222 29.81 26.14 -27.20
C TYR A 222 31.12 25.33 -27.14
N PRO A 223 31.59 24.77 -28.26
CA PRO A 223 32.89 24.12 -28.32
C PRO A 223 33.97 25.21 -28.41
N TYR A 224 34.48 25.67 -27.27
CA TYR A 224 35.66 26.54 -27.13
C TYR A 224 35.63 27.87 -27.93
N GLY A 225 35.33 28.97 -27.24
CA GLY A 225 35.55 30.32 -27.75
C GLY A 225 34.96 31.40 -26.85
N GLU A 226 35.85 32.19 -26.26
CA GLU A 226 35.60 33.43 -25.51
C GLU A 226 35.08 33.32 -24.06
N ASN A 227 35.98 33.66 -23.13
CA ASN A 227 35.65 34.08 -21.77
C ASN A 227 34.76 35.33 -21.80
N ARG A 228 33.43 35.18 -21.85
CA ARG A 228 32.51 36.24 -21.45
C ARG A 228 31.91 35.92 -20.09
N MET A 229 32.41 36.63 -19.07
CA MET A 229 31.66 36.82 -17.84
C MET A 229 30.29 37.43 -18.18
N HIS A 230 29.23 36.63 -18.14
CA HIS A 230 27.87 37.14 -18.16
C HIS A 230 27.32 37.18 -16.74
N LYS A 231 27.19 38.40 -16.22
CA LYS A 231 26.56 38.75 -14.96
C LYS A 231 25.24 37.99 -14.82
N SER A 232 25.14 37.13 -13.82
CA SER A 232 23.92 36.40 -13.47
C SER A 232 22.83 37.39 -13.05
N ARG A 233 21.94 37.71 -13.99
CA ARG A 233 20.59 38.22 -13.67
C ARG A 233 19.63 37.04 -13.71
N PRO A 234 19.00 36.64 -12.59
CA PRO A 234 18.03 35.56 -12.63
C PRO A 234 16.76 36.07 -13.31
N ARG A 235 16.51 35.65 -14.56
CA ARG A 235 15.30 35.99 -15.32
C ARG A 235 14.31 34.83 -15.29
N TRP A 236 13.40 34.88 -14.33
CA TRP A 236 12.37 33.89 -13.96
C TRP A 236 11.25 33.64 -15.00
N ASP A 237 11.50 33.79 -16.32
CA ASP A 237 10.40 34.15 -17.23
C ASP A 237 10.08 33.16 -18.37
N HIS A 238 10.37 31.86 -18.20
CA HIS A 238 10.16 30.86 -19.28
C HIS A 238 9.25 29.69 -18.90
N HIS A 239 8.97 29.44 -17.62
CA HIS A 239 8.04 28.36 -17.23
C HIS A 239 6.57 28.64 -17.61
N TRP A 240 6.19 29.91 -17.79
CA TRP A 240 4.82 30.31 -18.16
C TRP A 240 4.50 30.20 -19.66
N ARG A 241 5.44 29.81 -20.53
CA ARG A 241 5.16 29.64 -21.97
C ARG A 241 4.79 28.20 -22.35
N GLY A 242 5.35 27.19 -21.68
CA GLY A 242 5.03 25.77 -21.99
C GLY A 242 3.62 25.35 -21.60
N TRP A 243 3.12 25.81 -20.45
CA TRP A 243 1.74 25.56 -20.01
C TRP A 243 0.69 26.31 -20.86
N ARG A 244 1.03 27.52 -21.34
CA ARG A 244 0.12 28.32 -22.18
C ARG A 244 -0.09 27.73 -23.57
N VAL A 245 0.93 27.08 -24.14
CA VAL A 245 0.83 26.44 -25.47
C VAL A 245 0.12 25.10 -25.39
N ARG A 246 0.34 24.31 -24.33
CA ARG A 246 -0.33 23.01 -24.16
C ARG A 246 -1.78 23.12 -23.67
N GLY A 247 -2.13 24.16 -22.92
CA GLY A 247 -3.53 24.49 -22.59
C GLY A 247 -4.33 24.96 -23.81
N ARG A 248 -3.74 25.78 -24.69
CA ARG A 248 -4.42 26.29 -25.90
C ARG A 248 -4.71 25.19 -26.93
N LEU A 249 -3.84 24.19 -27.05
CA LEU A 249 -4.06 23.03 -27.94
C LEU A 249 -5.17 22.07 -27.47
N ILE A 250 -5.53 22.09 -26.19
CA ILE A 250 -6.65 21.30 -25.65
C ILE A 250 -7.98 22.04 -25.85
N GLU A 251 -7.97 23.37 -25.77
CA GLU A 251 -9.14 24.22 -26.03
C GLU A 251 -9.51 24.30 -27.53
N GLU A 252 -8.52 24.26 -28.42
CA GLU A 252 -8.70 24.25 -29.88
C GLU A 252 -9.22 22.90 -30.41
N LYS A 253 -8.84 21.78 -29.77
CA LYS A 253 -9.39 20.45 -30.13
C LYS A 253 -10.86 20.31 -29.72
N ASN A 254 -11.27 20.87 -28.59
CA ASN A 254 -12.66 20.81 -28.14
C ASN A 254 -13.61 21.72 -28.96
N THR A 255 -13.12 22.84 -29.50
CA THR A 255 -13.90 23.73 -30.38
C THR A 255 -14.01 23.20 -31.81
N ALA A 256 -12.96 22.58 -32.35
CA ALA A 256 -13.02 21.91 -33.67
C ALA A 256 -13.99 20.71 -33.69
N GLN A 257 -14.06 19.95 -32.59
CA GLN A 257 -14.95 18.80 -32.47
C GLN A 257 -16.43 19.20 -32.28
N LEU A 258 -16.71 20.38 -31.70
CA LEU A 258 -18.06 20.94 -31.60
C LEU A 258 -18.57 21.48 -32.95
N HIS A 259 -17.68 22.06 -33.77
CA HIS A 259 -18.06 22.63 -35.07
C HIS A 259 -18.41 21.55 -36.11
N SER A 260 -17.76 20.38 -36.05
CA SER A 260 -18.06 19.24 -36.93
C SER A 260 -19.41 18.57 -36.59
N TYR A 261 -19.85 18.58 -35.33
CA TYR A 261 -21.15 18.04 -34.91
C TYR A 261 -22.34 18.94 -35.31
N VAL A 262 -22.12 20.25 -35.48
CA VAL A 262 -23.17 21.21 -35.87
C VAL A 262 -23.33 21.29 -37.39
N THR A 263 -22.27 21.06 -38.17
CA THR A 263 -22.35 21.07 -39.65
C THR A 263 -22.99 19.81 -40.24
N GLU A 264 -22.83 18.63 -39.62
CA GLU A 264 -23.52 17.42 -40.09
C GLU A 264 -25.01 17.36 -39.74
N ARG A 265 -25.47 18.05 -38.68
CA ARG A 265 -26.91 18.13 -38.34
C ARG A 265 -27.64 19.34 -38.93
N GLY A 266 -26.93 20.35 -39.44
CA GLY A 266 -27.52 21.54 -40.04
C GLY A 266 -27.98 21.37 -41.50
N PHE A 267 -27.56 20.30 -42.18
CA PHE A 267 -27.87 20.09 -43.60
C PHE A 267 -29.05 19.13 -43.86
N ALA A 268 -29.68 18.58 -42.82
CA ALA A 268 -30.82 17.66 -42.94
C ALA A 268 -32.20 18.32 -42.75
N VAL A 269 -32.29 19.66 -42.72
CA VAL A 269 -33.56 20.40 -42.50
C VAL A 269 -33.84 21.45 -43.59
N LEU A 270 -33.16 21.36 -44.74
CA LEU A 270 -33.51 22.13 -45.95
C LEU A 270 -33.52 21.22 -47.18
N THR A 271 -34.43 20.24 -47.14
CA THR A 271 -35.31 19.84 -48.25
C THR A 271 -36.65 19.45 -47.64
#